data_AF-A0A847Q8W4-F1
#
_entry.id   AF-A0A847Q8W4-F1
#
_cell.length_a   1.000
_cell.length_b   1.000
_cell.length_c   1.000
_cell.angle_alpha   90.00
_cell.angle_beta   90.00
_cell.angle_gamma   90.00
#
_symmetry.space_group_name_H-M   'P 1'
#
loop_
_entity.id
_entity.type
_entity.pdbx_description
1 polymer ?
#
loop_
_entity_poly.entity_id
_entity_poly.type
_entity_poly.pdbx_seq_one_letter_code
_entity_poly.pdbx_strand_id
1 'polypeptide(L)'
;MLTLCMDTSHKYLSICLIKNDEIIASYSEECFKKQSEMIFVILDKLCKENDTNPLDIKRVVVSKGPGSYTGVRIAMSVAKVMATLNGVSLYTIDTLKLYSDNLENCAVIMDARSNRAYFGIYNKGETVLQPGVFNIDDVKKMILDNEIMGDLFLLDKEDKYPNIPNSFLKLKSYWEKVDNIHLLTPVYLKDAAAYMVKK
;
A
#
# COMPACT_ATOMS: atom_id res chain seq x y z
N MET A 1 -10.29 8.07 -18.32
CA MET A 1 -9.13 8.76 -17.71
C MET A 1 -8.15 7.72 -17.19
N LEU A 2 -6.85 7.87 -17.45
CA LEU A 2 -5.82 6.90 -17.03
C LEU A 2 -5.33 7.22 -15.61
N THR A 3 -5.41 6.22 -14.73
CA THR A 3 -4.97 6.29 -13.32
C THR A 3 -3.84 5.29 -13.10
N LEU A 4 -2.75 5.74 -12.48
CA LEU A 4 -1.65 4.89 -12.03
C LEU A 4 -1.79 4.64 -10.53
N CYS A 5 -1.85 3.38 -10.10
CA CYS A 5 -1.80 3.01 -8.69
C CYS A 5 -0.48 2.32 -8.38
N MET A 6 0.13 2.65 -7.23
CA MET A 6 1.40 2.05 -6.81
C MET A 6 1.42 1.75 -5.31
N ASP A 7 1.86 0.55 -4.95
CA ASP A 7 2.22 0.19 -3.58
C ASP A 7 3.65 -0.37 -3.55
N THR A 8 4.46 0.21 -2.66
CA THR A 8 5.80 -0.27 -2.34
C THR A 8 6.00 -0.35 -0.82
N SER A 9 4.91 -0.35 -0.05
CA SER A 9 4.95 -0.23 1.41
C SER A 9 5.46 -1.49 2.12
N HIS A 10 5.46 -2.65 1.45
CA HIS A 10 5.92 -3.94 2.00
C HIS A 10 6.95 -4.63 1.09
N LYS A 11 6.93 -5.96 0.95
CA LYS A 11 7.87 -6.77 0.16
C LYS A 11 7.54 -6.77 -1.34
N TYR A 12 6.33 -6.38 -1.72
CA TYR A 12 5.88 -6.33 -3.10
C TYR A 12 6.24 -5.00 -3.78
N LEU A 13 6.45 -5.05 -5.09
CA LEU A 13 6.24 -3.92 -5.99
C LEU A 13 4.91 -4.15 -6.69
N SER A 14 3.91 -3.33 -6.37
CA SER A 14 2.62 -3.38 -7.02
C SER A 14 2.39 -2.11 -7.84
N ILE A 15 2.06 -2.29 -9.11
CA ILE A 15 1.73 -1.21 -10.05
C ILE A 15 0.50 -1.64 -10.83
N CYS A 16 -0.51 -0.77 -10.99
CA CYS A 16 -1.57 -1.00 -11.97
C CYS A 16 -2.01 0.28 -12.68
N LEU A 17 -2.50 0.08 -13.90
CA LEU A 17 -3.10 1.10 -14.74
C LEU A 17 -4.61 0.85 -14.79
N ILE A 18 -5.38 1.85 -14.35
CA ILE A 18 -6.84 1.81 -14.36
C ILE A 18 -7.35 2.80 -15.41
N LYS A 19 -8.23 2.34 -16.29
CA LYS A 19 -8.93 3.17 -17.28
C LYS A 19 -10.39 2.75 -17.29
N ASN A 20 -11.29 3.73 -17.13
CA ASN A 20 -12.75 3.51 -17.12
C ASN A 20 -13.20 2.45 -16.10
N ASP A 21 -12.60 2.48 -14.90
CA ASP A 21 -12.88 1.56 -13.80
C ASP A 21 -12.56 0.09 -14.08
N GLU A 22 -11.67 -0.14 -15.05
CA GLU A 22 -11.08 -1.44 -15.34
C GLU A 22 -9.55 -1.34 -15.21
N ILE A 23 -8.96 -2.38 -14.64
CA ILE A 23 -7.50 -2.54 -14.65
C ILE A 23 -7.11 -3.03 -16.05
N ILE A 24 -6.44 -2.17 -16.81
CA ILE A 24 -5.97 -2.50 -18.16
C ILE A 24 -4.60 -3.17 -18.13
N ALA A 25 -3.81 -2.92 -17.08
CA ALA A 25 -2.48 -3.50 -16.90
C ALA A 25 -2.14 -3.57 -15.41
N SER A 26 -1.45 -4.62 -14.98
CA SER A 26 -0.98 -4.72 -13.60
C SER A 26 0.27 -5.58 -13.46
N TYR A 27 1.07 -5.26 -12.45
CA TYR A 27 2.20 -6.03 -11.98
C TYR A 27 2.15 -6.06 -10.45
N SER A 28 2.35 -7.24 -9.85
CA SER A 28 2.40 -7.37 -8.39
C SER A 28 3.22 -8.58 -8.00
N GLU A 29 4.51 -8.37 -7.78
CA GLU A 29 5.46 -9.43 -7.41
C GLU A 29 6.34 -9.01 -6.25
N GLU A 30 6.88 -10.00 -5.54
CA GLU A 30 7.87 -9.74 -4.50
C GLU A 30 9.14 -9.13 -5.10
N CYS A 31 9.49 -7.94 -4.65
CA CYS A 31 10.58 -7.13 -5.20
C CYS A 31 11.41 -6.50 -4.07
N PHE A 32 11.59 -7.26 -2.98
CA PHE A 32 12.19 -6.76 -1.75
C PHE A 32 13.60 -6.17 -2.00
N LYS A 33 13.79 -4.91 -1.56
CA LYS A 33 15.02 -4.10 -1.73
C LYS A 33 15.35 -3.66 -3.16
N LYS A 34 14.55 -4.03 -4.16
CA LYS A 34 14.73 -3.64 -5.56
C LYS A 34 13.60 -2.78 -6.10
N GLN A 35 12.63 -2.41 -5.26
CA GLN A 35 11.44 -1.66 -5.69
C GLN A 35 11.81 -0.33 -6.38
N SER A 36 12.82 0.40 -5.89
CA SER A 36 13.26 1.67 -6.49
C SER A 36 13.93 1.50 -7.84
N GLU A 37 14.59 0.36 -8.08
CA GLU A 37 15.25 0.04 -9.34
C GLU A 37 14.21 -0.38 -10.39
N MET A 38 13.19 -1.11 -9.96
CA MET A 38 12.22 -1.75 -10.86
C MET A 38 10.99 -0.89 -11.17
N ILE A 39 10.63 0.09 -10.31
CA ILE A 39 9.35 0.82 -10.45
C ILE A 39 9.16 1.46 -11.83
N PHE A 40 10.19 2.11 -12.38
CA PHE A 40 10.12 2.73 -13.70
C PHE A 40 10.24 1.72 -14.84
N VAL A 41 11.02 0.65 -14.66
CA VAL A 41 11.14 -0.44 -15.64
C VAL A 41 9.79 -1.11 -15.84
N ILE A 42 9.10 -1.44 -14.74
CA ILE A 42 7.78 -2.06 -14.78
C ILE A 42 6.72 -1.07 -15.30
N LEU A 43 6.73 0.19 -14.87
CA LEU A 43 5.78 1.18 -15.39
C LEU A 43 5.91 1.37 -16.91
N ASP A 44 7.13 1.52 -17.42
CA ASP A 44 7.40 1.63 -18.86
C ASP A 44 6.95 0.38 -19.61
N LYS A 45 7.24 -0.81 -19.07
CA LYS A 45 6.78 -2.09 -19.63
C LYS A 45 5.25 -2.15 -19.71
N LEU A 46 4.54 -1.89 -18.61
CA LEU A 46 3.08 -1.93 -18.57
C LEU A 46 2.44 -0.93 -19.55
N CYS A 47 3.02 0.28 -19.65
CA CYS A 47 2.53 1.28 -20.58
C CYS A 47 2.69 0.83 -22.05
N LYS A 48 3.89 0.32 -22.41
CA LYS A 48 4.20 -0.16 -23.76
C LYS A 48 3.35 -1.36 -24.19
N GLU A 49 3.18 -2.34 -23.31
CA GLU A 49 2.39 -3.54 -23.60
C GLU A 49 0.89 -3.25 -23.79
N ASN A 50 0.43 -2.06 -23.40
CA ASN A 50 -0.98 -1.67 -23.44
C ASN A 50 -1.23 -0.40 -24.27
N ASP A 51 -0.29 -0.02 -25.15
CA ASP A 51 -0.40 1.15 -26.03
C ASP A 51 -0.80 2.45 -25.31
N THR A 52 -0.24 2.66 -24.11
CA THR A 52 -0.44 3.88 -23.32
C THR A 52 0.87 4.64 -23.14
N ASN A 53 0.78 5.96 -22.95
CA ASN A 53 1.93 6.79 -22.63
C ASN A 53 1.90 7.18 -21.13
N PRO A 54 3.02 7.13 -20.40
CA PRO A 54 3.09 7.68 -19.04
C PRO A 54 2.60 9.13 -18.91
N LEU A 55 2.71 9.94 -19.98
CA LEU A 55 2.20 11.32 -20.03
C LEU A 55 0.67 11.43 -20.08
N ASP A 56 -0.02 10.33 -20.43
CA ASP A 56 -1.49 10.26 -20.45
C ASP A 56 -2.09 10.02 -19.06
N ILE A 57 -1.25 9.66 -18.08
CA ILE A 57 -1.67 9.49 -16.68
C ILE A 57 -2.17 10.84 -16.17
N LYS A 58 -3.42 10.88 -15.69
CA LYS A 58 -4.05 12.08 -15.12
C LYS A 58 -4.29 11.98 -13.61
N ARG A 59 -4.19 10.78 -13.06
CA ARG A 59 -4.36 10.50 -11.63
C ARG A 59 -3.30 9.51 -11.16
N VAL A 60 -2.75 9.73 -9.98
CA VAL A 60 -1.89 8.78 -9.28
C VAL A 60 -2.48 8.46 -7.91
N VAL A 61 -2.48 7.19 -7.52
CA VAL A 61 -2.91 6.71 -6.20
C VAL A 61 -1.76 5.92 -5.57
N VAL A 62 -1.41 6.22 -4.33
CA VAL A 62 -0.36 5.48 -3.61
C VAL A 62 -0.80 5.08 -2.22
N SER A 63 -0.24 3.99 -1.71
CA SER A 63 -0.36 3.69 -0.28
C SER A 63 0.42 4.72 0.56
N LYS A 64 -0.14 5.17 1.68
CA LYS A 64 0.50 6.19 2.56
C LYS A 64 1.20 5.62 3.79
N GLY A 65 1.22 4.30 3.95
CA GLY A 65 1.64 3.65 5.20
C GLY A 65 0.43 3.29 6.08
N PRO A 66 0.66 2.59 7.19
CA PRO A 66 1.96 2.19 7.73
C PRO A 66 2.69 1.13 6.88
N GLY A 67 4.02 1.02 7.02
CA GLY A 67 4.81 0.05 6.27
C GLY A 67 6.32 0.21 6.47
N SER A 68 7.08 -0.35 5.53
CA SER A 68 8.53 -0.18 5.43
C SER A 68 8.90 1.28 5.23
N TYR A 69 9.85 1.78 6.03
CA TYR A 69 10.29 3.18 6.00
C TYR A 69 10.77 3.63 4.61
N THR A 70 11.63 2.81 3.99
CA THR A 70 12.09 3.05 2.63
C THR A 70 10.98 2.77 1.63
N GLY A 71 10.22 1.69 1.82
CA GLY A 71 9.20 1.23 0.90
C GLY A 71 8.12 2.28 0.62
N VAL A 72 7.47 2.81 1.65
CA VAL A 72 6.37 3.79 1.48
C VAL A 72 6.86 5.05 0.75
N ARG A 73 8.12 5.46 0.97
CA ARG A 73 8.70 6.65 0.32
C ARG A 73 8.94 6.48 -1.17
N ILE A 74 9.17 5.27 -1.68
CA ILE A 74 9.47 5.06 -3.10
C ILE A 74 8.26 5.47 -3.96
N ALA A 75 7.12 4.78 -3.82
CA ALA A 75 5.89 5.11 -4.56
C ALA A 75 5.44 6.55 -4.31
N MET A 76 5.47 7.01 -3.05
CA MET A 76 5.09 8.38 -2.72
C MET A 76 5.98 9.43 -3.37
N SER A 77 7.29 9.22 -3.45
CA SER A 77 8.21 10.15 -4.10
C SER A 77 7.94 10.24 -5.60
N VAL A 78 7.76 9.09 -6.27
CA VAL A 78 7.38 9.05 -7.69
C VAL A 78 6.08 9.82 -7.91
N ALA A 79 5.07 9.55 -7.08
CA ALA A 79 3.77 10.19 -7.19
C ALA A 79 3.82 11.71 -6.96
N LYS A 80 4.60 12.19 -5.98
CA LYS A 80 4.81 13.63 -5.73
C LYS A 80 5.50 14.30 -6.91
N VAL A 81 6.52 13.67 -7.49
CA VAL A 81 7.22 14.21 -8.67
C VAL A 81 6.26 14.30 -9.86
N MET A 82 5.51 13.25 -10.15
CA MET A 82 4.51 13.27 -11.24
C MET A 82 3.45 14.35 -11.01
N ALA A 83 2.92 14.47 -9.79
CA ALA A 83 1.91 15.48 -9.46
C ALA A 83 2.46 16.90 -9.60
N THR A 84 3.70 17.12 -9.19
CA THR A 84 4.36 18.45 -9.27
C THR A 84 4.69 18.84 -10.70
N LEU A 85 5.20 17.91 -11.51
CA LEU A 85 5.66 18.22 -12.88
C LEU A 85 4.54 18.18 -13.92
N ASN A 86 3.62 17.21 -13.82
CA ASN A 86 2.62 16.94 -14.85
C ASN A 86 1.21 17.37 -14.43
N GLY A 87 1.04 17.95 -13.24
CA GLY A 87 -0.26 18.41 -12.72
C GLY A 87 -1.28 17.28 -12.51
N VAL A 88 -0.82 16.04 -12.34
CA VAL A 88 -1.72 14.89 -12.12
C VAL A 88 -2.34 14.96 -10.73
N SER A 89 -3.60 14.55 -10.62
CA SER A 89 -4.26 14.50 -9.32
C SER A 89 -3.69 13.36 -8.48
N LEU A 90 -3.21 13.68 -7.29
CA LEU A 90 -2.64 12.71 -6.35
C LEU A 90 -3.67 12.29 -5.30
N TYR A 91 -3.78 10.99 -5.07
CA TYR A 91 -4.60 10.39 -4.05
C TYR A 91 -3.77 9.42 -3.20
N THR A 92 -4.26 9.13 -2.00
CA THR A 92 -3.66 8.13 -1.12
C THR A 92 -4.69 7.16 -0.55
N ILE A 93 -4.20 6.02 -0.10
CA ILE A 93 -4.97 5.04 0.68
C ILE A 93 -4.13 4.51 1.84
N ASP A 94 -4.75 4.27 2.99
CA ASP A 94 -4.10 3.58 4.11
C ASP A 94 -3.60 2.19 3.69
N THR A 95 -2.36 1.85 4.03
CA THR A 95 -1.75 0.58 3.58
C THR A 95 -2.50 -0.62 4.12
N LEU A 96 -2.81 -0.66 5.43
CA LEU A 96 -3.51 -1.81 6.00
C LEU A 96 -4.90 -1.96 5.39
N LYS A 97 -5.60 -0.84 5.15
CA LYS A 97 -6.88 -0.82 4.42
C LYS A 97 -6.73 -1.41 3.02
N LEU A 98 -5.71 -1.02 2.26
CA LEU A 98 -5.43 -1.59 0.93
C LEU A 98 -5.23 -3.11 1.00
N TYR A 99 -4.54 -3.60 2.03
CA TYR A 99 -4.28 -5.02 2.24
C TYR A 99 -5.50 -5.81 2.75
N SER A 100 -6.58 -5.12 3.16
CA SER A 100 -7.85 -5.77 3.52
C SER A 100 -8.68 -6.21 2.30
N ASP A 101 -8.36 -5.73 1.10
CA ASP A 101 -9.01 -6.11 -0.19
C ASP A 101 -10.54 -5.97 -0.20
N ASN A 102 -11.06 -5.03 0.60
CA ASN A 102 -12.49 -4.79 0.75
C ASN A 102 -13.27 -6.03 1.27
N LEU A 103 -12.61 -6.93 1.98
CA LEU A 103 -13.23 -8.12 2.57
C LEU A 103 -14.09 -7.78 3.79
N GLU A 104 -15.09 -8.62 4.06
CA GLU A 104 -15.85 -8.57 5.31
C GLU A 104 -14.98 -9.05 6.48
N ASN A 105 -15.14 -8.41 7.63
CA ASN A 105 -14.49 -8.79 8.89
C ASN A 105 -12.99 -9.18 8.77
N CYS A 106 -12.18 -8.38 8.07
CA CYS A 106 -10.79 -8.69 7.77
C CYS A 106 -9.82 -8.02 8.74
N ALA A 107 -8.98 -8.83 9.38
CA ALA A 107 -7.85 -8.37 10.18
C ALA A 107 -6.59 -8.34 9.31
N VAL A 108 -5.87 -7.21 9.33
CA VAL A 108 -4.63 -7.05 8.56
C VAL A 108 -3.47 -6.92 9.52
N ILE A 109 -2.44 -7.74 9.34
CA ILE A 109 -1.23 -7.79 10.17
C ILE A 109 0.02 -7.64 9.32
N MET A 110 0.91 -6.71 9.67
CA MET A 110 2.21 -6.54 9.00
C MET A 110 3.34 -6.41 10.02
N ASP A 111 4.49 -7.01 9.75
CA ASP A 111 5.64 -7.04 10.66
C ASP A 111 6.19 -5.64 10.93
N ALA A 112 6.05 -5.19 12.18
CA ALA A 112 6.59 -3.95 12.70
C ALA A 112 7.90 -4.17 13.47
N ARG A 113 8.56 -5.31 13.30
CA ARG A 113 9.82 -5.72 13.93
C ARG A 113 9.73 -5.72 15.46
N SER A 114 10.73 -6.34 16.12
CA SER A 114 10.85 -6.33 17.58
C SER A 114 9.57 -6.84 18.29
N ASN A 115 9.03 -7.98 17.85
CA ASN A 115 7.83 -8.62 18.40
C ASN A 115 6.55 -7.75 18.35
N ARG A 116 6.47 -6.84 17.37
CA ARG A 116 5.32 -5.96 17.15
C ARG A 116 4.81 -6.08 15.74
N ALA A 117 3.53 -5.78 15.55
CA ALA A 117 2.88 -5.72 14.25
C ALA A 117 2.14 -4.39 14.07
N TYR A 118 2.11 -3.90 12.82
CA TYR A 118 1.08 -2.99 12.38
C TYR A 118 -0.20 -3.80 12.23
N PHE A 119 -1.26 -3.40 12.91
CA PHE A 119 -2.50 -4.16 12.95
C PHE A 119 -3.71 -3.24 12.87
N GLY A 120 -4.74 -3.69 12.14
CA GLY A 120 -6.03 -3.02 12.04
C GLY A 120 -7.11 -4.02 11.59
N ILE A 121 -8.37 -3.70 11.84
CA ILE A 121 -9.51 -4.54 11.44
C ILE A 121 -10.44 -3.69 10.58
N TYR A 122 -10.89 -4.28 9.47
CA TYR A 122 -11.68 -3.62 8.45
C TYR A 122 -12.90 -4.47 8.09
N ASN A 123 -13.99 -3.82 7.71
CA ASN A 123 -15.18 -4.47 7.16
C ASN A 123 -15.61 -3.75 5.89
N LYS A 124 -15.38 -4.36 4.72
CA LYS A 124 -15.59 -3.72 3.41
C LYS A 124 -14.90 -2.37 3.31
N GLY A 125 -13.64 -2.31 3.75
CA GLY A 125 -12.83 -1.09 3.76
C GLY A 125 -13.15 -0.08 4.87
N GLU A 126 -14.28 -0.23 5.57
CA GLU A 126 -14.56 0.57 6.77
C GLU A 126 -13.68 0.12 7.93
N THR A 127 -13.16 1.07 8.69
CA THR A 127 -12.25 0.79 9.79
C THR A 127 -13.04 0.41 11.04
N VAL A 128 -12.92 -0.85 11.47
CA VAL A 128 -13.50 -1.37 12.72
C VAL A 128 -12.55 -1.16 13.89
N LEU A 129 -11.26 -1.45 13.67
CA LEU A 129 -10.18 -1.13 14.60
C LEU A 129 -9.14 -0.27 13.88
N GLN A 130 -8.85 0.90 14.45
CA GLN A 130 -7.89 1.84 13.89
C GLN A 130 -6.49 1.20 13.75
N PRO A 131 -5.77 1.47 12.65
CA PRO A 131 -4.43 0.95 12.45
C PRO A 131 -3.49 1.46 13.55
N GLY A 132 -2.75 0.55 14.18
CA GLY A 132 -1.83 0.84 15.27
C GLY A 132 -0.65 -0.12 15.30
N VAL A 133 0.30 0.13 16.21
CA VAL A 133 1.39 -0.80 16.51
C VAL A 133 1.06 -1.54 17.80
N PHE A 134 1.03 -2.87 17.73
CA PHE A 134 0.66 -3.73 18.86
C PHE A 134 1.72 -4.83 19.05
N ASN A 135 1.83 -5.38 20.25
CA ASN A 135 2.62 -6.60 20.46
C ASN A 135 1.89 -7.78 19.82
N ILE A 136 2.66 -8.76 19.32
CA ILE A 136 2.10 -9.94 18.67
C ILE A 136 1.15 -10.71 19.60
N ASP A 137 1.47 -10.79 20.89
CA ASP A 137 0.62 -11.48 21.89
C ASP A 137 -0.73 -10.79 22.09
N ASP A 138 -0.79 -9.47 21.95
CA ASP A 138 -2.05 -8.71 22.03
C ASP A 138 -2.85 -8.86 20.74
N VAL A 139 -2.18 -8.85 19.58
CA VAL A 139 -2.82 -9.12 18.29
C VAL A 139 -3.46 -10.52 18.27
N LYS A 140 -2.77 -11.55 18.79
CA LYS A 140 -3.30 -12.92 18.91
C LYS A 140 -4.62 -12.97 19.71
N LYS A 141 -4.83 -12.07 20.68
CA LYS A 141 -6.06 -11.98 21.48
C LYS A 141 -7.15 -11.15 20.82
N MET A 142 -6.78 -10.20 19.96
CA MET A 142 -7.72 -9.33 19.23
C MET A 142 -8.32 -10.01 18.02
N ILE A 143 -7.59 -10.94 17.41
CA ILE A 143 -8.08 -11.76 16.30
C ILE A 143 -9.05 -12.80 16.85
N LEU A 144 -10.28 -12.79 16.35
CA LEU A 144 -11.32 -13.75 16.71
C LEU A 144 -11.65 -14.65 15.50
N ASP A 145 -12.78 -14.40 14.86
CA ASP A 145 -13.29 -15.09 13.66
C ASP A 145 -12.94 -14.35 12.35
N ASN A 146 -12.01 -13.40 12.42
CA ASN A 146 -11.62 -12.57 11.29
C ASN A 146 -10.92 -13.37 10.18
N GLU A 147 -11.17 -12.98 8.94
CA GLU A 147 -10.29 -13.33 7.82
C GLU A 147 -8.97 -12.55 7.97
N ILE A 148 -7.81 -13.22 7.94
CA ILE A 148 -6.53 -12.59 8.25
C ILE A 148 -5.68 -12.43 6.98
N MET A 149 -5.17 -11.22 6.75
CA MET A 149 -4.25 -10.89 5.66
C MET A 149 -2.93 -10.30 6.18
N GLY A 150 -1.84 -10.57 5.47
CA GLY A 150 -0.51 -10.01 5.64
C GLY A 150 0.55 -11.03 6.08
N ASP A 151 1.39 -10.62 7.03
CA ASP A 151 2.53 -11.38 7.59
C ASP A 151 2.03 -12.42 8.62
N LEU A 152 1.34 -13.45 8.16
CA LEU A 152 0.71 -14.47 9.01
C LEU A 152 1.73 -15.38 9.72
N PHE A 153 3.00 -15.38 9.29
CA PHE A 153 4.07 -16.07 10.01
C PHE A 153 4.22 -15.59 11.46
N LEU A 154 3.81 -14.35 11.77
CA LEU A 154 3.77 -13.80 13.14
C LEU A 154 2.75 -14.54 14.03
N LEU A 155 1.81 -15.25 13.41
CA LEU A 155 0.77 -16.06 14.04
C LEU A 155 0.99 -17.56 13.81
N ASP A 156 2.21 -17.96 13.43
CA ASP A 156 2.57 -19.36 13.16
C ASP A 156 1.76 -19.99 12.01
N LYS A 157 1.39 -19.17 11.00
CA LYS A 157 0.61 -19.54 9.81
C LYS A 157 1.33 -19.14 8.52
N GLU A 158 0.91 -19.67 7.38
CA GLU A 158 1.42 -19.23 6.08
C GLU A 158 0.91 -17.84 5.72
N ASP A 159 1.83 -17.03 5.20
CA ASP A 159 1.58 -15.68 4.69
C ASP A 159 0.45 -15.65 3.66
N LYS A 160 -0.40 -14.63 3.75
CA LYS A 160 -1.55 -14.47 2.85
C LYS A 160 -1.71 -13.00 2.46
N TYR A 161 -1.58 -12.68 1.19
CA TYR A 161 -1.73 -11.30 0.70
C TYR A 161 -2.83 -11.22 -0.35
N PRO A 162 -3.54 -10.09 -0.45
CA PRO A 162 -4.50 -9.91 -1.52
C PRO A 162 -3.79 -9.58 -2.85
N ASN A 163 -4.58 -9.61 -3.93
CA ASN A 163 -4.16 -9.02 -5.19
C ASN A 163 -4.23 -7.48 -5.07
N ILE A 164 -3.10 -6.87 -4.72
CA ILE A 164 -2.99 -5.42 -4.48
C ILE A 164 -3.53 -4.55 -5.64
N PRO A 165 -3.28 -4.88 -6.93
CA PRO A 165 -3.91 -4.18 -8.04
C PRO A 165 -5.45 -4.15 -7.95
N ASN A 166 -6.07 -5.31 -7.69
CA ASN A 166 -7.52 -5.42 -7.53
C ASN A 166 -8.00 -4.67 -6.28
N SER A 167 -7.25 -4.71 -5.17
CA SER A 167 -7.59 -3.99 -3.95
C SER A 167 -7.70 -2.48 -4.21
N PHE A 168 -6.80 -1.89 -5.00
CA PHE A 168 -6.88 -0.47 -5.36
C PHE A 168 -8.23 -0.14 -6.00
N LEU A 169 -8.67 -0.95 -6.97
CA LEU A 169 -9.93 -0.74 -7.68
C LEU A 169 -11.14 -0.95 -6.76
N LYS A 170 -11.17 -2.03 -5.96
CA LYS A 170 -12.27 -2.32 -5.02
C LYS A 170 -12.43 -1.24 -3.95
N LEU A 171 -11.33 -0.63 -3.51
CA LEU A 171 -11.31 0.39 -2.46
C LEU A 171 -11.27 1.83 -3.01
N LYS A 172 -11.70 2.03 -4.26
CA LYS A 172 -11.71 3.35 -4.92
C LYS A 172 -12.45 4.44 -4.14
N SER A 173 -13.52 4.10 -3.42
CA SER A 173 -14.27 5.04 -2.57
C SER A 173 -13.48 5.57 -1.38
N TYR A 174 -12.41 4.88 -0.98
CA TYR A 174 -11.54 5.24 0.15
C TYR A 174 -10.27 5.98 -0.29
N TRP A 175 -10.13 6.33 -1.56
CA TRP A 175 -9.02 7.14 -2.03
C TRP A 175 -9.19 8.58 -1.53
N GLU A 176 -8.21 9.06 -0.77
CA GLU A 176 -8.19 10.41 -0.24
C GLU A 176 -7.40 11.32 -1.17
N LYS A 177 -8.03 12.40 -1.65
CA LYS A 177 -7.36 13.39 -2.49
C LYS A 177 -6.30 14.14 -1.66
N VAL A 178 -5.13 14.33 -2.25
CA VAL A 178 -4.06 15.14 -1.68
C VAL A 178 -4.16 16.55 -2.23
N ASP A 179 -4.63 17.50 -1.42
CA ASP A 179 -4.77 18.90 -1.84
C ASP A 179 -3.43 19.63 -1.86
N ASN A 180 -2.56 19.36 -0.88
CA ASN A 180 -1.22 19.94 -0.82
C ASN A 180 -0.14 18.84 -0.91
N ILE A 181 0.42 18.69 -2.11
CA ILE A 181 1.43 17.68 -2.43
C ILE A 181 2.69 17.86 -1.57
N HIS A 182 3.06 19.10 -1.23
CA HIS A 182 4.28 19.37 -0.45
C HIS A 182 4.16 18.87 1.00
N LEU A 183 2.95 18.94 1.58
CA LEU A 183 2.66 18.47 2.93
C LEU A 183 2.42 16.96 3.01
N LEU A 184 2.29 16.27 1.87
CA LEU A 184 2.15 14.82 1.88
C LEU A 184 3.43 14.16 2.41
N THR A 185 3.28 13.46 3.53
CA THR A 185 4.31 12.64 4.17
C THR A 185 3.77 11.24 4.45
N PRO A 186 4.63 10.20 4.50
CA PRO A 186 4.22 8.88 4.93
C PRO A 186 3.68 8.88 6.37
N VAL A 187 2.73 8.00 6.64
CA VAL A 187 2.22 7.71 7.98
C VAL A 187 3.18 6.74 8.66
N TYR A 188 3.89 7.25 9.67
CA TYR A 188 4.77 6.46 10.53
C TYR A 188 4.07 6.19 11.86
N LEU A 189 3.67 4.93 12.09
CA LEU A 189 3.07 4.53 13.37
C LEU A 189 4.11 4.07 14.41
N LYS A 190 5.36 3.85 13.99
CA LYS A 190 6.46 3.66 14.94
C LYS A 190 7.03 5.00 15.36
N ASP A 191 7.25 5.14 16.66
CA ASP A 191 8.11 6.19 17.21
C ASP A 191 9.50 6.11 16.54
N ALA A 192 10.09 7.25 16.18
CA ALA A 192 11.42 7.35 15.61
C ALA A 192 12.48 6.63 16.47
N ALA A 193 12.29 6.60 17.80
CA ALA A 193 13.15 5.88 18.74
C ALA A 193 13.17 4.35 18.50
N ALA A 194 12.09 3.78 17.95
CA ALA A 194 12.00 2.34 17.66
C ALA A 194 12.89 1.90 16.48
N TYR A 195 13.44 2.83 15.70
CA TYR A 195 14.38 2.55 14.61
C TYR A 195 15.85 2.72 15.01
N MET A 196 16.14 3.17 16.23
CA MET A 196 17.50 3.25 16.73
C MET A 196 18.01 1.86 17.12
N VAL A 197 19.13 1.44 16.52
CA VAL A 197 19.84 0.22 16.92
C VAL A 197 20.30 0.43 18.36
N LYS A 198 19.82 -0.41 19.29
CA LYS A 198 20.37 -0.44 20.65
C LYS A 198 21.86 -0.81 20.53
N LYS A 199 22.73 0.13 20.90
CA LYS A 199 24.18 -0.11 21.00
C LYS A 199 24.48 -1.14 22.07
#